data_AF-A0A928A3J9-F1
#
_entry.id   AF-A0A928A3J9-F1
#
_cell.length_a   1.000
_cell.length_b   1.000
_cell.length_c   1.000
_cell.angle_alpha   90.00
_cell.angle_beta   90.00
_cell.angle_gamma   90.00
#
_symmetry.space_group_name_H-M   'P 1'
#
loop_
_entity.id
_entity.type
_entity.pdbx_description
1 polymer ?
#
loop_
_entity_poly.entity_id
_entity_poly.type
_entity_poly.pdbx_seq_one_letter_code
_entity_poly.pdbx_strand_id
1 'polypeptide(L)'
;MTKIKEITIIEKEYFDDLQRIKDTIRDNQNKAMVVVNRAMIMTYYEIGTIINQRKQWGNKYIERLSNDLKNYGKGYSTQNLYRMSSIANEFTYSELFSQSGREIPWRTLTEIMHKSNSHDEMIWYIEQTHKNGWSRSMLINQIAMKAYERSLINPITTEIITTSNNLTNELFKDTYVFDFIDKEKIKNEKDLKHQMVDNIIRCLQELGPGFSLVGKEYKLSTPTNEEFYIDLLMYHTKIHAYVVIEIKIGKFHPADLGQLIFYVNAMDELEKTDVDNDTIGLLLCKDADSFVAKTSLKKNKLPLGISKYKFIEELPEYLERKLKEIKG
;
A
#
# COMPACT_ATOMS: atom_id res chain seq x y z
N MET A 1 -18.81 -49.08 7.12
CA MET A 1 -18.90 -47.61 7.04
C MET A 1 -18.20 -46.91 8.21
N THR A 2 -18.18 -47.47 9.43
CA THR A 2 -17.59 -46.85 10.64
C THR A 2 -16.07 -46.62 10.57
N LYS A 3 -15.30 -47.62 10.11
CA LYS A 3 -13.83 -47.56 10.04
C LYS A 3 -13.27 -46.53 9.05
N ILE A 4 -13.97 -46.32 7.93
CA ILE A 4 -13.60 -45.29 6.93
C ILE A 4 -13.85 -43.91 7.53
N LYS A 5 -14.97 -43.73 8.25
CA LYS A 5 -15.32 -42.47 8.92
C LYS A 5 -14.32 -42.09 10.01
N GLU A 6 -13.82 -43.06 10.79
CA GLU A 6 -12.75 -42.85 11.78
C GLU A 6 -11.41 -42.44 11.13
N ILE A 7 -11.00 -43.09 10.04
CA ILE A 7 -9.76 -42.73 9.32
C ILE A 7 -9.84 -41.29 8.77
N THR A 8 -10.98 -40.89 8.21
CA THR A 8 -11.17 -39.52 7.70
C THR A 8 -11.16 -38.46 8.80
N ILE A 9 -11.62 -38.80 10.02
CA ILE A 9 -11.57 -37.90 11.18
C ILE A 9 -10.14 -37.72 11.67
N ILE A 10 -9.37 -38.81 11.80
CA ILE A 10 -7.97 -38.77 12.23
C ILE A 10 -7.10 -37.97 11.25
N GLU A 11 -7.29 -38.14 9.94
CA GLU A 11 -6.57 -37.35 8.94
C GLU A 11 -6.87 -35.86 9.06
N LYS A 12 -8.14 -35.48 9.23
CA LYS A 12 -8.54 -34.08 9.40
C LYS A 12 -7.94 -33.47 10.66
N GLU A 13 -8.06 -34.15 11.81
CA GLU A 13 -7.49 -33.69 13.07
C GLU A 13 -5.96 -33.55 13.00
N TYR A 14 -5.28 -34.50 12.34
CA TYR A 14 -3.83 -34.41 12.11
C TYR A 14 -3.45 -33.21 11.23
N PHE A 15 -4.21 -32.93 10.16
CA PHE A 15 -3.93 -31.76 9.31
C PHE A 15 -4.17 -30.45 10.06
N ASP A 16 -5.21 -30.38 10.89
CA ASP A 16 -5.50 -29.21 11.74
C ASP A 16 -4.37 -29.01 12.76
N ASP A 17 -3.90 -30.09 13.42
CA ASP A 17 -2.77 -30.04 14.36
C ASP A 17 -1.46 -29.65 13.67
N LEU A 18 -1.17 -30.23 12.50
CA LEU A 18 0.01 -29.88 11.70
C LEU A 18 -0.01 -28.41 11.31
N GLN A 19 -1.17 -27.87 10.91
CA GLN A 19 -1.32 -26.46 10.58
C GLN A 19 -1.08 -25.58 11.80
N ARG A 20 -1.67 -25.92 12.96
CA ARG A 20 -1.45 -25.20 14.22
C ARG A 20 0.01 -25.23 14.66
N ILE A 21 0.71 -26.35 14.49
CA ILE A 21 2.15 -26.46 14.79
C ILE A 21 2.96 -25.56 13.85
N LYS A 22 2.68 -25.58 12.54
CA LYS A 22 3.35 -24.72 11.56
C LYS A 22 3.15 -23.23 11.89
N ASP A 23 1.92 -22.84 12.21
CA ASP A 23 1.60 -21.46 12.57
C ASP A 23 2.31 -21.05 13.87
N THR A 24 2.34 -21.94 14.88
CA THR A 24 3.07 -21.71 16.13
C THR A 24 4.58 -21.55 15.89
N ILE A 25 5.19 -22.36 15.03
CA ILE A 25 6.61 -22.23 14.66
C ILE A 25 6.85 -20.89 13.98
N ARG A 26 6.03 -20.55 12.98
CA ARG A 26 6.16 -19.31 12.21
C ARG A 26 6.02 -18.08 13.10
N ASP A 27 5.04 -18.05 13.98
CA ASP A 27 4.81 -16.93 14.90
C ASP A 27 5.98 -16.71 15.85
N ASN A 28 6.52 -17.79 16.44
CA ASN A 28 7.67 -17.67 17.34
C ASN A 28 8.94 -17.29 16.59
N GLN A 29 9.15 -17.78 15.38
CA GLN A 29 10.27 -17.35 14.53
C GLN A 29 10.16 -15.86 14.17
N ASN A 30 8.97 -15.38 13.80
CA ASN A 30 8.75 -13.96 13.51
C ASN A 30 9.04 -13.08 14.73
N LYS A 31 8.54 -13.47 15.91
CA LYS A 31 8.82 -12.76 17.18
C LYS A 31 10.32 -12.69 17.46
N ALA A 32 11.04 -13.81 17.29
CA ALA A 32 12.49 -13.85 17.47
C ALA A 32 13.22 -12.93 16.45
N MET A 33 12.80 -12.94 15.19
CA MET A 33 13.38 -12.08 14.15
C MET A 33 13.22 -10.60 14.47
N VAL A 34 12.06 -10.18 14.99
CA VAL A 34 11.83 -8.78 15.39
C VAL A 34 12.80 -8.37 16.50
N VAL A 35 13.00 -9.22 17.53
CA VAL A 35 13.94 -8.94 18.63
C VAL A 35 15.38 -8.85 18.11
N VAL A 36 15.79 -9.77 17.25
CA VAL A 36 17.13 -9.78 16.63
C VAL A 36 17.34 -8.54 15.76
N ASN A 37 16.34 -8.17 14.94
CA ASN A 37 16.42 -6.99 14.09
C ASN A 37 16.57 -5.71 14.93
N ARG A 38 15.81 -5.59 16.03
CA ARG A 38 15.92 -4.44 16.93
C ARG A 38 17.32 -4.33 17.56
N ALA A 39 17.87 -5.44 18.04
CA ALA A 39 19.23 -5.47 18.59
C ALA A 39 20.26 -5.07 17.52
N MET A 40 20.12 -5.59 16.30
CA MET A 40 20.99 -5.25 15.18
C MET A 40 20.94 -3.75 14.83
N ILE A 41 19.76 -3.14 14.77
CA ILE A 41 19.61 -1.70 14.50
C ILE A 41 20.26 -0.87 15.61
N MET A 42 20.10 -1.29 16.86
CA MET A 42 20.76 -0.64 18.02
C MET A 42 22.29 -0.69 17.89
N THR A 43 22.85 -1.87 17.64
CA THR A 43 24.28 -2.03 17.42
C THR A 43 24.78 -1.17 16.26
N TYR A 44 24.05 -1.15 15.14
CA TYR A 44 24.43 -0.38 13.96
C TYR A 44 24.33 1.12 14.17
N TYR A 45 23.32 1.59 14.90
CA TYR A 45 23.20 3.00 15.29
C TYR A 45 24.37 3.42 16.18
N GLU A 46 24.68 2.63 17.22
CA GLU A 46 25.80 2.90 18.14
C GLU A 46 27.15 2.93 17.41
N ILE A 47 27.41 1.96 16.52
CA ILE A 47 28.61 1.95 15.68
C ILE A 47 28.67 3.23 14.83
N GLY A 48 27.54 3.63 14.23
CA GLY A 48 27.43 4.87 13.48
C GLY A 48 27.79 6.11 14.31
N THR A 49 27.26 6.20 15.54
CA THR A 49 27.59 7.28 16.48
C THR A 49 29.07 7.30 16.83
N ILE A 50 29.70 6.15 17.09
CA ILE A 50 31.14 6.04 17.35
C ILE A 50 31.95 6.52 16.15
N ILE A 51 31.57 6.10 14.94
CA ILE A 51 32.24 6.54 13.70
C ILE A 51 32.12 8.06 13.55
N ASN A 52 30.94 8.63 13.80
CA ASN A 52 30.67 10.05 13.65
C ASN A 52 31.49 10.92 14.64
N GLN A 53 31.83 10.41 15.83
CA GLN A 53 32.73 11.08 16.77
C GLN A 53 34.18 11.20 16.26
N ARG A 54 34.55 10.42 15.24
CA ARG A 54 35.89 10.38 14.63
C ARG A 54 35.87 10.74 13.15
N LYS A 55 34.88 11.50 12.69
CA LYS A 55 34.68 11.89 11.28
C LYS A 55 35.95 12.50 10.64
N GLN A 56 36.76 13.21 11.42
CA GLN A 56 38.03 13.81 11.02
C GLN A 56 39.11 12.82 10.58
N TRP A 57 39.00 11.53 10.93
CA TRP A 57 39.97 10.50 10.54
C TRP A 57 39.75 9.97 9.11
N GLY A 58 38.64 10.32 8.47
CA GLY A 58 38.35 10.04 7.07
C GLY A 58 38.27 8.55 6.73
N ASN A 59 38.37 8.26 5.43
CA ASN A 59 38.03 6.95 4.87
C ASN A 59 38.92 5.80 5.38
N LYS A 60 40.21 6.07 5.63
CA LYS A 60 41.17 5.05 6.11
C LYS A 60 40.76 4.47 7.47
N TYR A 61 40.09 5.26 8.31
CA TYR A 61 39.59 4.77 9.59
C TYR A 61 38.49 3.71 9.39
N ILE A 62 37.52 3.99 8.51
CA ILE A 62 36.40 3.08 8.24
C ILE A 62 36.89 1.81 7.53
N GLU A 63 37.85 1.91 6.62
CA GLU A 63 38.47 0.74 5.97
C GLU A 63 39.18 -0.16 6.98
N ARG A 64 39.94 0.42 7.91
CA ARG A 64 40.61 -0.33 8.98
C ARG A 64 39.60 -0.99 9.92
N LEU A 65 38.57 -0.26 10.36
CA LEU A 65 37.48 -0.82 11.16
C LEU A 65 36.81 -1.99 10.44
N SER A 66 36.49 -1.85 9.16
CA SER A 66 35.88 -2.94 8.39
C SER A 66 36.75 -4.18 8.36
N ASN A 67 38.06 -4.03 8.21
CA ASN A 67 39.00 -5.15 8.23
C ASN A 67 39.07 -5.82 9.61
N ASP A 68 39.18 -5.03 10.68
CA ASP A 68 39.32 -5.53 12.04
C ASP A 68 38.02 -6.21 12.54
N LEU A 69 36.86 -5.75 12.07
CA LEU A 69 35.55 -6.30 12.42
C LEU A 69 35.15 -7.56 11.63
N LYS A 70 35.96 -8.04 10.67
CA LYS A 70 35.65 -9.25 9.89
C LYS A 70 35.37 -10.48 10.76
N ASN A 71 36.08 -10.60 11.89
CA ASN A 71 35.94 -11.73 12.81
C ASN A 71 34.67 -11.65 13.68
N TYR A 72 33.99 -10.50 13.71
CA TYR A 72 32.76 -10.28 14.49
C TYR A 72 31.48 -10.64 13.71
N GLY A 73 31.63 -11.04 12.44
CA GLY A 73 30.54 -11.57 11.62
C GLY A 73 30.27 -10.77 10.34
N LYS A 74 29.20 -11.17 9.66
CA LYS A 74 28.73 -10.50 8.44
C LYS A 74 28.01 -9.21 8.82
N GLY A 75 28.20 -8.15 8.03
CA GLY A 75 27.52 -6.86 8.23
C GLY A 75 28.44 -5.67 8.48
N TYR A 76 29.75 -5.88 8.68
CA TYR A 76 30.71 -4.81 8.94
C TYR A 76 31.59 -4.47 7.73
N SER A 77 31.03 -4.54 6.52
CA SER A 77 31.74 -4.06 5.32
C SER A 77 31.89 -2.55 5.37
N THR A 78 32.93 -2.00 4.73
CA THR A 78 33.16 -0.55 4.62
C THR A 78 31.89 0.19 4.22
N GLN A 79 31.18 -0.33 3.20
CA GLN A 79 29.92 0.25 2.74
C GLN A 79 28.83 0.28 3.82
N ASN A 80 28.70 -0.78 4.62
CA ASN A 80 27.69 -0.82 5.67
C ASN A 80 28.08 0.07 6.86
N LEU A 81 29.37 0.20 7.18
CA LEU A 81 29.85 1.15 8.18
C LEU A 81 29.57 2.60 7.78
N TYR A 82 29.71 2.95 6.50
CA TYR A 82 29.25 4.25 5.99
C TYR A 82 27.74 4.43 6.19
N ARG A 83 26.93 3.40 5.88
CA ARG A 83 25.47 3.46 6.11
C ARG A 83 25.11 3.62 7.58
N MET A 84 25.84 2.95 8.48
CA MET A 84 25.69 3.12 9.94
C MET A 84 25.95 4.56 10.35
N SER A 85 27.07 5.14 9.89
CA SER A 85 27.42 6.54 10.12
C SER A 85 26.36 7.50 9.58
N SER A 86 25.88 7.29 8.36
CA SER A 86 24.83 8.13 7.74
C SER A 86 23.52 8.05 8.52
N ILE A 87 23.03 6.85 8.86
CA ILE A 87 21.79 6.69 9.62
C ILE A 87 21.89 7.32 11.00
N ALA A 88 23.02 7.15 11.69
CA ALA A 88 23.24 7.76 13.00
C ALA A 88 23.36 9.29 12.97
N ASN A 89 23.62 9.87 11.80
CA ASN A 89 23.65 11.32 11.60
C ASN A 89 22.28 11.88 11.16
N GLU A 90 21.53 11.10 10.39
CA GLU A 90 20.24 11.50 9.83
C GLU A 90 19.10 11.38 10.84
N PHE A 91 19.12 10.35 11.70
CA PHE A 91 18.06 10.09 12.64
C PHE A 91 18.52 10.21 14.10
N THR A 92 17.63 10.73 14.93
CA THR A 92 17.76 10.66 16.38
C THR A 92 17.47 9.25 16.90
N TYR A 93 17.97 8.95 18.10
CA TYR A 93 17.65 7.69 18.78
C TYR A 93 16.12 7.55 18.98
N SER A 94 15.43 8.61 19.35
CA SER A 94 13.96 8.57 19.55
C SER A 94 13.19 8.20 18.28
N GLU A 95 13.61 8.68 17.10
CA GLU A 95 12.92 8.42 15.84
C GLU A 95 13.09 6.96 15.40
N LEU A 96 14.33 6.44 15.39
CA LEU A 96 14.60 5.06 15.01
C LEU A 96 14.09 4.04 16.02
N PHE A 97 14.11 4.40 17.31
CA PHE A 97 13.62 3.56 18.38
C PHE A 97 12.19 3.92 18.80
N SER A 98 11.40 4.56 17.92
CA SER A 98 9.94 4.62 18.02
C SER A 98 9.33 3.21 17.84
N GLN A 99 8.03 3.06 18.10
CA GLN A 99 7.33 1.78 17.85
C GLN A 99 7.52 1.33 16.38
N SER A 100 7.33 2.27 15.44
CA SER A 100 7.47 2.01 14.01
C SER A 100 8.91 1.68 13.60
N GLY A 101 9.88 2.48 14.03
CA GLY A 101 11.28 2.34 13.59
C GLY A 101 11.96 1.03 14.00
N ARG A 102 11.59 0.46 15.16
CA ARG A 102 12.20 -0.77 15.71
C ARG A 102 11.89 -2.03 14.89
N GLU A 103 10.77 -2.01 14.18
CA GLU A 103 10.27 -3.17 13.44
C GLU A 103 10.68 -3.14 11.96
N ILE A 104 11.25 -2.04 11.48
CA ILE A 104 11.72 -1.93 10.10
C ILE A 104 13.05 -2.66 9.93
N PRO A 105 13.21 -3.58 8.96
CA PRO A 105 14.48 -4.23 8.70
C PRO A 105 15.58 -3.24 8.32
N TRP A 106 16.84 -3.45 8.79
CA TRP A 106 17.97 -2.55 8.49
C TRP A 106 18.11 -2.18 7.00
N ARG A 107 17.99 -3.16 6.10
CA ARG A 107 18.08 -2.91 4.65
C ARG A 107 16.97 -1.99 4.17
N THR A 108 15.76 -2.16 4.67
CA THR A 108 14.60 -1.31 4.34
C THR A 108 14.87 0.12 4.80
N LEU A 109 15.35 0.32 6.02
CA LEU A 109 15.74 1.63 6.54
C LEU A 109 16.80 2.32 5.67
N THR A 110 17.81 1.57 5.20
CA THR A 110 18.83 2.13 4.30
C THR A 110 18.27 2.52 2.93
N GLU A 111 17.23 1.84 2.43
CA GLU A 111 16.56 2.25 1.18
C GLU A 111 15.77 3.54 1.36
N ILE A 112 15.06 3.70 2.48
CA ILE A 112 14.33 4.94 2.82
C ILE A 112 15.30 6.11 2.81
N MET A 113 16.38 6.03 3.60
CA MET A 113 17.35 7.11 3.72
C MET A 113 17.99 7.49 2.36
N HIS A 114 18.31 6.52 1.50
CA HIS A 114 18.95 6.83 0.22
C HIS A 114 18.01 7.34 -0.87
N LYS A 115 16.70 7.07 -0.77
CA LYS A 115 15.74 7.36 -1.83
C LYS A 115 14.77 8.49 -1.49
N SER A 116 14.70 8.91 -0.23
CA SER A 116 13.94 10.06 0.22
C SER A 116 14.73 11.36 0.08
N ASN A 117 14.02 12.47 -0.12
CA ASN A 117 14.60 13.80 -0.39
C ASN A 117 14.61 14.70 0.85
N SER A 118 13.87 14.36 1.90
CA SER A 118 13.84 15.09 3.17
C SER A 118 13.67 14.15 4.37
N HIS A 119 13.99 14.67 5.55
CA HIS A 119 13.80 13.94 6.80
C HIS A 119 12.32 13.60 7.04
N ASP A 120 11.40 14.53 6.78
CA ASP A 120 9.95 14.29 6.89
C ASP A 120 9.47 13.14 5.99
N GLU A 121 9.99 13.08 4.76
CA GLU A 121 9.70 11.99 3.81
C GLU A 121 10.20 10.65 4.37
N MET A 122 11.39 10.63 4.99
CA MET A 122 11.94 9.42 5.60
C MET A 122 11.09 8.91 6.76
N ILE A 123 10.72 9.80 7.69
CA ILE A 123 9.86 9.45 8.83
C ILE A 123 8.51 8.93 8.35
N TRP A 124 7.91 9.59 7.36
CA TRP A 124 6.65 9.16 6.78
C TRP A 124 6.74 7.74 6.20
N TYR A 125 7.78 7.43 5.40
CA TYR A 125 7.95 6.08 4.87
C TYR A 125 8.21 5.03 5.95
N ILE A 126 8.91 5.36 7.04
CA ILE A 126 9.10 4.45 8.18
C ILE A 126 7.74 4.12 8.82
N GLU A 127 6.92 5.13 9.09
CA GLU A 127 5.60 4.97 9.68
C GLU A 127 4.66 4.17 8.78
N GLN A 128 4.60 4.51 7.49
CA GLN A 128 3.75 3.79 6.54
C GLN A 128 4.20 2.36 6.30
N THR A 129 5.51 2.10 6.31
CA THR A 129 6.04 0.73 6.17
C THR A 129 5.59 -0.14 7.35
N HIS A 130 5.70 0.37 8.56
CA HIS A 130 5.25 -0.32 9.77
C HIS A 130 3.73 -0.52 9.76
N LYS A 131 2.98 0.57 9.55
CA LYS A 131 1.51 0.57 9.56
C LYS A 131 0.89 -0.39 8.54
N ASN A 132 1.43 -0.40 7.32
CA ASN A 132 0.88 -1.20 6.22
C ASN A 132 1.58 -2.56 6.05
N GLY A 133 2.62 -2.85 6.83
CA GLY A 133 3.41 -4.08 6.72
C GLY A 133 4.12 -4.21 5.38
N TRP A 134 4.60 -3.09 4.80
CA TRP A 134 5.24 -3.12 3.49
C TRP A 134 6.53 -3.94 3.51
N SER A 135 6.62 -4.90 2.58
CA SER A 135 7.88 -5.56 2.29
C SER A 135 8.87 -4.55 1.67
N ARG A 136 10.17 -4.89 1.64
CA ARG A 136 11.18 -4.02 1.01
C ARG A 136 10.86 -3.72 -0.46
N SER A 137 10.35 -4.70 -1.22
CA SER A 137 9.96 -4.47 -2.61
C SER A 137 8.79 -3.50 -2.71
N MET A 138 7.80 -3.65 -1.82
CA MET A 138 6.64 -2.77 -1.76
C MET A 138 7.06 -1.33 -1.44
N LEU A 139 7.90 -1.14 -0.43
CA LEU A 139 8.44 0.19 -0.10
C LEU A 139 9.14 0.84 -1.30
N ILE A 140 10.02 0.10 -1.98
CA ILE A 140 10.73 0.63 -3.14
C ILE A 140 9.74 1.06 -4.23
N ASN A 141 8.67 0.30 -4.43
CA ASN A 141 7.59 0.68 -5.34
C ASN A 141 6.88 1.96 -4.87
N GLN A 142 6.47 2.04 -3.60
CA GLN A 142 5.81 3.24 -3.05
C GLN A 142 6.68 4.50 -3.19
N ILE A 143 7.99 4.38 -2.99
CA ILE A 143 8.93 5.49 -3.21
C ILE A 143 8.98 5.88 -4.70
N ALA A 144 9.07 4.90 -5.60
CA ALA A 144 9.05 5.16 -7.05
C ALA A 144 7.75 5.85 -7.50
N MET A 145 6.63 5.47 -6.88
CA MET A 145 5.30 6.04 -7.12
C MET A 145 5.02 7.33 -6.35
N LYS A 146 6.03 7.93 -5.72
CA LYS A 146 5.93 9.23 -5.02
C LYS A 146 4.81 9.26 -3.99
N ALA A 147 4.70 8.18 -3.20
CA ALA A 147 3.60 8.00 -2.26
C ALA A 147 3.56 9.10 -1.19
N TYR A 148 4.73 9.57 -0.72
CA TYR A 148 4.83 10.69 0.20
C TYR A 148 4.24 11.97 -0.40
N GLU A 149 4.71 12.40 -1.57
CA GLU A 149 4.25 13.64 -2.21
C GLU A 149 2.75 13.58 -2.55
N ARG A 150 2.25 12.41 -2.94
CA ARG A 150 0.81 12.18 -3.16
C ARG A 150 0.00 12.26 -1.87
N SER A 151 0.55 11.83 -0.74
CA SER A 151 -0.15 11.88 0.55
C SER A 151 -0.42 13.31 1.03
N LEU A 152 0.33 14.29 0.52
CA LEU A 152 0.12 15.71 0.80
C LEU A 152 -1.09 16.29 0.03
N ILE A 153 -1.67 15.53 -0.90
CA ILE A 153 -2.80 15.94 -1.74
C ILE A 153 -4.07 15.26 -1.22
N ASN A 154 -5.05 16.07 -0.79
CA ASN A 154 -6.32 15.56 -0.29
C ASN A 154 -7.15 14.90 -1.40
N PRO A 155 -7.71 13.69 -1.18
CA PRO A 155 -8.61 13.04 -2.12
C PRO A 155 -9.95 13.78 -2.25
N ILE A 156 -10.65 13.56 -3.38
CA ILE A 156 -12.02 14.05 -3.60
C ILE A 156 -13.01 12.94 -3.20
N THR A 157 -13.58 13.07 -2.00
CA THR A 157 -14.48 12.06 -1.41
C THR A 157 -15.76 12.69 -0.85
N THR A 158 -16.77 11.86 -0.55
CA THR A 158 -17.96 12.26 0.21
C THR A 158 -17.62 12.55 1.69
N GLU A 159 -18.45 13.37 2.35
CA GLU A 159 -18.28 13.71 3.77
C GLU A 159 -18.29 12.48 4.68
N ILE A 160 -19.05 11.44 4.32
CA ILE A 160 -19.13 10.18 5.06
C ILE A 160 -17.78 9.47 5.09
N ILE A 161 -17.05 9.46 3.97
CA ILE A 161 -15.69 8.90 3.95
C ILE A 161 -14.79 9.71 4.88
N THR A 162 -14.81 11.05 4.78
CA THR A 162 -13.94 11.91 5.60
C THR A 162 -14.17 11.79 7.11
N THR A 163 -15.39 11.42 7.52
CA THR A 163 -15.78 11.24 8.93
C THR A 163 -15.77 9.78 9.40
N SER A 164 -15.54 8.84 8.48
CA SER A 164 -15.45 7.40 8.79
C SER A 164 -14.09 7.01 9.40
N ASN A 165 -13.97 5.73 9.76
CA ASN A 165 -12.75 5.13 10.30
C ASN A 165 -11.52 5.35 9.38
N ASN A 166 -10.32 5.47 9.98
CA ASN A 166 -9.06 5.75 9.27
C ASN A 166 -8.78 4.82 8.07
N LEU A 167 -9.22 3.56 8.13
CA LEU A 167 -9.04 2.58 7.06
C LEU A 167 -9.81 2.92 5.78
N THR A 168 -11.00 3.54 5.87
CA THR A 168 -11.78 3.92 4.69
C THR A 168 -11.14 5.13 3.99
N ASN A 169 -10.62 6.08 4.75
CA ASN A 169 -9.84 7.20 4.22
C ASN A 169 -8.57 6.74 3.47
N GLU A 170 -7.95 5.64 3.91
CA GLU A 170 -6.76 5.08 3.26
C GLU A 170 -7.06 4.42 1.90
N LEU A 171 -8.29 3.95 1.68
CA LEU A 171 -8.70 3.43 0.38
C LEU A 171 -8.65 4.51 -0.68
N PHE A 172 -9.12 5.72 -0.36
CA PHE A 172 -9.29 6.80 -1.31
C PHE A 172 -8.04 7.66 -1.42
N LYS A 173 -7.37 7.57 -2.56
CA LYS A 173 -6.25 8.45 -2.92
C LYS A 173 -6.71 9.46 -3.96
N ASP A 174 -6.21 10.70 -3.92
CA ASP A 174 -6.52 11.71 -4.96
C ASP A 174 -6.20 11.17 -6.36
N THR A 175 -5.03 10.55 -6.46
CA THR A 175 -4.52 9.98 -7.70
C THR A 175 -3.98 8.60 -7.43
N TYR A 176 -4.36 7.59 -8.22
CA TYR A 176 -3.67 6.31 -8.33
C TYR A 176 -2.62 6.39 -9.43
N VAL A 177 -1.44 5.85 -9.14
CA VAL A 177 -0.37 5.75 -10.13
C VAL A 177 -0.35 4.31 -10.61
N PHE A 178 -0.29 4.11 -11.91
CA PHE A 178 -0.16 2.80 -12.50
C PHE A 178 1.18 2.69 -13.20
N ASP A 179 1.90 1.61 -12.88
CA ASP A 179 3.13 1.26 -13.55
C ASP A 179 2.76 0.64 -14.91
N PHE A 180 3.23 1.30 -15.97
CA PHE A 180 3.25 0.90 -17.37
C PHE A 180 2.00 0.23 -17.97
N ILE A 181 1.42 0.82 -19.01
CA ILE A 181 0.58 0.10 -19.98
C ILE A 181 1.46 -0.28 -21.15
N ASP A 182 1.43 -1.55 -21.55
CA ASP A 182 2.14 -2.04 -22.72
C ASP A 182 1.49 -1.45 -23.98
N LYS A 183 2.07 -0.33 -24.46
CA LYS A 183 1.57 0.45 -25.59
C LYS A 183 1.49 -0.38 -26.89
N GLU A 184 2.29 -1.42 -27.03
CA GLU A 184 2.26 -2.31 -28.20
C GLU A 184 1.04 -3.23 -28.19
N LYS A 185 0.46 -3.49 -27.02
CA LYS A 185 -0.74 -4.31 -26.83
C LYS A 185 -2.05 -3.51 -26.85
N ILE A 186 -2.00 -2.18 -26.87
CA ILE A 186 -3.20 -1.34 -26.95
C ILE A 186 -3.61 -1.20 -28.42
N LYS A 187 -4.61 -1.95 -28.87
CA LYS A 187 -5.16 -1.79 -30.24
C LYS A 187 -6.47 -1.03 -30.27
N ASN A 188 -7.18 -0.97 -29.14
CA ASN A 188 -8.45 -0.27 -28.98
C ASN A 188 -8.68 0.11 -27.49
N GLU A 189 -9.76 0.84 -27.24
CA GLU A 189 -10.16 1.30 -25.90
C GLU A 189 -10.43 0.14 -24.92
N LYS A 190 -10.94 -1.00 -25.42
CA LYS A 190 -11.18 -2.20 -24.60
C LYS A 190 -9.87 -2.83 -24.13
N ASP A 191 -8.85 -2.88 -24.99
CA ASP A 191 -7.52 -3.39 -24.62
C ASP A 191 -6.86 -2.48 -23.58
N LEU A 192 -7.02 -1.16 -23.73
CA LEU A 192 -6.57 -0.18 -22.75
C LEU A 192 -7.26 -0.41 -21.40
N LYS A 193 -8.59 -0.60 -21.40
CA LYS A 193 -9.36 -0.87 -20.19
C LYS A 193 -8.91 -2.16 -19.50
N HIS A 194 -8.70 -3.24 -20.27
CA HIS A 194 -8.26 -4.53 -19.72
C HIS A 194 -6.89 -4.44 -19.06
N GLN A 195 -5.91 -3.81 -19.73
CA GLN A 195 -4.58 -3.63 -19.16
C GLN A 195 -4.62 -2.70 -17.93
N MET A 196 -5.49 -1.69 -17.94
CA MET A 196 -5.73 -0.85 -16.78
C MET A 196 -6.29 -1.66 -15.60
N VAL A 197 -7.28 -2.52 -15.82
CA VAL A 197 -7.86 -3.37 -14.76
C VAL A 197 -6.78 -4.23 -14.09
N ASP A 198 -5.90 -4.86 -14.89
CA ASP A 198 -4.80 -5.67 -14.35
C ASP A 198 -3.82 -4.85 -13.51
N ASN A 199 -3.48 -3.64 -13.97
CA ASN A 199 -2.63 -2.72 -13.23
C ASN A 199 -3.29 -2.19 -11.96
N ILE A 200 -4.59 -1.90 -12.02
CA ILE A 200 -5.40 -1.44 -10.88
C ILE A 200 -5.43 -2.51 -9.81
N ILE A 201 -5.67 -3.77 -10.18
CA ILE A 201 -5.71 -4.89 -9.23
C ILE A 201 -4.36 -5.03 -8.54
N ARG A 202 -3.26 -5.04 -9.30
CA ARG A 202 -1.90 -5.09 -8.72
C ARG A 202 -1.67 -3.93 -7.78
N CYS A 203 -1.95 -2.71 -8.23
CA CYS A 203 -1.76 -1.51 -7.43
C CYS A 203 -2.57 -1.56 -6.12
N LEU A 204 -3.86 -1.91 -6.18
CA LEU A 204 -4.71 -1.98 -4.98
C LEU A 204 -4.28 -3.10 -4.02
N GLN A 205 -3.87 -4.26 -4.54
CA GLN A 205 -3.29 -5.34 -3.73
C GLN A 205 -1.94 -4.94 -3.11
N GLU A 206 -1.18 -4.08 -3.78
CA GLU A 206 0.10 -3.55 -3.30
C GLU A 206 -0.06 -2.43 -2.26
N LEU A 207 -1.15 -1.66 -2.34
CA LEU A 207 -1.41 -0.51 -1.49
C LEU A 207 -1.70 -0.88 -0.02
N GLY A 208 -2.12 -2.11 0.27
CA GLY A 208 -2.19 -2.59 1.65
C GLY A 208 -2.83 -3.97 1.82
N PRO A 209 -2.63 -4.60 2.99
CA PRO A 209 -3.30 -5.86 3.32
C PRO A 209 -4.80 -5.59 3.47
N GLY A 210 -5.63 -6.20 2.64
CA GLY A 210 -7.08 -6.05 2.72
C GLY A 210 -7.82 -6.36 1.43
N PHE A 211 -7.29 -5.90 0.30
CA PHE A 211 -7.97 -6.07 -0.99
C PHE A 211 -7.90 -7.51 -1.51
N SER A 212 -9.06 -8.11 -1.72
CA SER A 212 -9.24 -9.37 -2.42
C SER A 212 -10.06 -9.13 -3.69
N LEU A 213 -9.61 -9.70 -4.81
CA LEU A 213 -10.37 -9.65 -6.05
C LEU A 213 -11.58 -10.58 -5.93
N VAL A 214 -12.77 -10.07 -6.21
CA VAL A 214 -14.00 -10.87 -6.34
C VAL A 214 -14.23 -11.23 -7.81
N GLY A 215 -14.13 -10.25 -8.70
CA GLY A 215 -14.29 -10.48 -10.14
C GLY A 215 -13.95 -9.26 -11.00
N LYS A 216 -13.70 -9.52 -12.28
CA LYS A 216 -13.57 -8.52 -13.35
C LYS A 216 -14.78 -8.63 -14.26
N GLU A 217 -15.26 -7.50 -14.78
CA GLU A 217 -16.51 -7.45 -15.57
C GLU A 217 -17.62 -8.26 -14.85
N TYR A 218 -17.74 -8.03 -13.52
CA TYR A 218 -18.60 -8.81 -12.65
C TYR A 218 -20.05 -8.61 -13.08
N LYS A 219 -20.67 -9.72 -13.47
CA LYS A 219 -22.05 -9.74 -13.92
C LYS A 219 -22.97 -9.64 -12.70
N LEU A 220 -23.74 -8.56 -12.65
CA LEU A 220 -24.80 -8.34 -11.69
C LEU A 220 -26.14 -8.56 -12.40
N SER A 221 -26.92 -9.52 -11.89
CA SER A 221 -28.26 -9.82 -12.42
C SER A 221 -29.33 -9.30 -11.47
N THR A 222 -30.22 -8.46 -11.97
CA THR A 222 -31.35 -7.95 -11.18
C THR A 222 -32.43 -9.03 -11.03
N PRO A 223 -33.37 -8.86 -10.08
CA PRO A 223 -34.54 -9.73 -9.97
C PRO A 223 -35.43 -9.76 -11.23
N THR A 224 -35.28 -8.77 -12.12
CA THR A 224 -35.99 -8.69 -13.41
C THR A 224 -35.24 -9.35 -14.57
N ASN A 225 -34.12 -10.05 -14.30
CA ASN A 225 -33.19 -10.61 -15.29
C ASN A 225 -32.53 -9.56 -16.19
N GLU A 226 -32.46 -8.29 -15.78
CA GLU A 226 -31.58 -7.33 -16.43
C GLU A 226 -30.14 -7.58 -15.98
N GLU A 227 -29.20 -7.44 -16.92
CA GLU A 227 -27.80 -7.73 -16.68
C GLU A 227 -26.97 -6.46 -16.76
N PHE A 228 -26.17 -6.25 -15.72
CA PHE A 228 -25.22 -5.15 -15.62
C PHE A 228 -23.83 -5.71 -15.34
N TYR A 229 -22.81 -4.92 -15.68
CA TYR A 229 -21.42 -5.35 -15.59
C TYR A 229 -20.62 -4.30 -14.84
N ILE A 230 -20.14 -4.69 -13.66
CA ILE A 230 -19.22 -3.89 -12.84
C ILE A 230 -17.81 -4.14 -13.36
N ASP A 231 -17.08 -3.08 -13.71
CA ASP A 231 -15.74 -3.21 -14.29
C ASP A 231 -14.80 -4.04 -13.40
N LEU A 232 -14.77 -3.74 -12.12
CA LEU A 232 -13.96 -4.44 -11.14
C LEU A 232 -14.68 -4.47 -9.79
N LEU A 233 -14.90 -5.68 -9.27
CA LEU A 233 -15.45 -5.90 -7.94
C LEU A 233 -14.36 -6.48 -7.03
N MET A 234 -14.11 -5.79 -5.92
CA MET A 234 -13.18 -6.23 -4.89
C MET A 234 -13.88 -6.33 -3.53
N TYR A 235 -13.24 -6.98 -2.57
CA TYR A 235 -13.64 -7.03 -1.18
C TYR A 235 -12.48 -6.61 -0.29
N HIS A 236 -12.74 -5.78 0.71
CA HIS A 236 -11.72 -5.32 1.63
C HIS A 236 -11.86 -6.01 2.99
N THR A 237 -10.98 -6.99 3.25
CA THR A 237 -11.11 -7.94 4.36
C THR A 237 -10.97 -7.33 5.75
N LYS A 238 -10.32 -6.17 5.90
CA LYS A 238 -10.18 -5.51 7.22
C LYS A 238 -11.39 -4.66 7.61
N ILE A 239 -12.09 -4.12 6.63
CA ILE A 239 -13.31 -3.32 6.87
C ILE A 239 -14.56 -4.11 6.54
N HIS A 240 -14.43 -5.34 6.05
CA HIS A 240 -15.53 -6.20 5.66
C HIS A 240 -16.53 -5.52 4.71
N ALA A 241 -16.05 -4.93 3.62
CA ALA A 241 -16.93 -4.24 2.66
C ALA A 241 -16.56 -4.60 1.22
N TYR A 242 -17.58 -4.68 0.36
CA TYR A 242 -17.39 -4.69 -1.08
C TYR A 242 -16.89 -3.34 -1.56
N VAL A 243 -16.06 -3.36 -2.61
CA VAL A 243 -15.53 -2.17 -3.27
C VAL A 243 -15.83 -2.29 -4.76
N VAL A 244 -16.81 -1.52 -5.21
CA VAL A 244 -17.21 -1.38 -6.61
C VAL A 244 -16.30 -0.34 -7.26
N ILE A 245 -15.56 -0.75 -8.29
CA ILE A 245 -14.61 0.12 -8.97
C ILE A 245 -15.05 0.30 -10.42
N GLU A 246 -15.42 1.53 -10.78
CA GLU A 246 -15.80 1.91 -12.15
C GLU A 246 -14.65 2.66 -12.82
N ILE A 247 -14.30 2.27 -14.06
CA ILE A 247 -13.12 2.79 -14.75
C ILE A 247 -13.54 3.56 -16.01
N LYS A 248 -13.17 4.85 -16.06
CA LYS A 248 -13.38 5.74 -17.20
C LYS A 248 -12.05 6.15 -17.81
N ILE A 249 -11.87 5.85 -19.10
CA ILE A 249 -10.63 6.18 -19.85
C ILE A 249 -10.51 7.69 -20.11
N GLY A 250 -11.65 8.39 -20.15
CA GLY A 250 -11.73 9.82 -20.36
C GLY A 250 -11.82 10.64 -19.08
N LYS A 251 -12.19 11.91 -19.27
CA LYS A 251 -12.52 12.83 -18.19
C LYS A 251 -13.85 12.42 -17.54
N PHE A 252 -13.92 12.50 -16.22
CA PHE A 252 -15.14 12.28 -15.45
C PHE A 252 -16.31 13.14 -15.93
N HIS A 253 -17.49 12.52 -16.06
CA HIS A 253 -18.77 13.17 -16.30
C HIS A 253 -19.78 12.79 -15.20
N PRO A 254 -20.69 13.70 -14.77
CA PRO A 254 -21.68 13.40 -13.71
C PRO A 254 -22.54 12.15 -13.95
N ALA A 255 -22.77 11.78 -15.21
CA ALA A 255 -23.49 10.56 -15.59
C ALA A 255 -22.78 9.28 -15.10
N ASP A 256 -21.45 9.29 -15.04
CA ASP A 256 -20.65 8.16 -14.57
C ASP A 256 -20.91 7.86 -13.09
N LEU A 257 -21.19 8.91 -12.29
CA LEU A 257 -21.53 8.75 -10.88
C LEU A 257 -22.88 8.04 -10.71
N GLY A 258 -23.83 8.27 -11.61
CA GLY A 258 -25.13 7.58 -11.59
C GLY A 258 -24.98 6.07 -11.73
N GLN A 259 -24.11 5.62 -12.63
CA GLN A 259 -23.78 4.20 -12.82
C GLN A 259 -23.14 3.61 -11.55
N LEU A 260 -22.16 4.31 -10.96
CA LEU A 260 -21.52 3.86 -9.72
C LEU A 260 -22.51 3.78 -8.55
N ILE A 261 -23.39 4.77 -8.40
CA ILE A 261 -24.45 4.78 -7.37
C ILE A 261 -25.36 3.57 -7.53
N PHE A 262 -25.77 3.27 -8.76
CA PHE A 262 -26.60 2.10 -9.03
C PHE A 262 -25.90 0.81 -8.60
N TYR A 263 -24.63 0.62 -9.00
CA TYR A 263 -23.87 -0.57 -8.63
C TYR A 263 -23.67 -0.73 -7.13
N VAL A 264 -23.36 0.36 -6.41
CA VAL A 264 -23.21 0.32 -4.95
C VAL A 264 -24.50 -0.12 -4.27
N ASN A 265 -25.63 0.50 -4.62
CA ASN A 265 -26.92 0.14 -4.03
C ASN A 265 -27.32 -1.30 -4.38
N ALA A 266 -27.11 -1.72 -5.63
CA ALA A 266 -27.48 -3.06 -6.06
C ALA A 266 -26.60 -4.13 -5.42
N MET A 267 -25.32 -3.86 -5.15
CA MET A 267 -24.45 -4.73 -4.34
C MET A 267 -24.96 -4.83 -2.89
N ASP A 268 -25.34 -3.70 -2.29
CA ASP A 268 -25.89 -3.67 -0.93
C ASP A 268 -27.22 -4.43 -0.81
N GLU A 269 -28.02 -4.48 -1.87
CA GLU A 269 -29.32 -5.16 -1.88
C GLU A 269 -29.22 -6.66 -2.25
N LEU A 270 -28.32 -7.02 -3.18
CA LEU A 270 -28.33 -8.35 -3.80
C LEU A 270 -27.24 -9.30 -3.28
N GLU A 271 -26.09 -8.76 -2.86
CA GLU A 271 -24.88 -9.57 -2.58
C GLU A 271 -24.37 -9.39 -1.14
N LYS A 272 -24.52 -8.19 -0.57
CA LYS A 272 -24.10 -7.86 0.79
C LYS A 272 -24.83 -8.72 1.82
N THR A 273 -24.10 -9.18 2.83
CA THR A 273 -24.68 -9.90 3.98
C THR A 273 -24.69 -9.01 5.23
N ASP A 274 -25.38 -9.46 6.30
CA ASP A 274 -25.48 -8.70 7.55
C ASP A 274 -24.12 -8.47 8.25
N VAL A 275 -23.09 -9.24 7.92
CA VAL A 275 -21.73 -9.08 8.48
C VAL A 275 -20.87 -8.09 7.70
N ASP A 276 -21.32 -7.69 6.52
CA ASP A 276 -20.60 -6.76 5.66
C ASP A 276 -21.03 -5.31 5.96
N ASN A 277 -20.06 -4.41 5.94
CA ASN A 277 -20.28 -2.97 5.97
C ASN A 277 -20.78 -2.47 4.60
N ASP A 278 -21.24 -1.22 4.56
CA ASP A 278 -21.77 -0.58 3.35
C ASP A 278 -20.77 -0.64 2.19
N THR A 279 -21.28 -1.00 1.01
CA THR A 279 -20.47 -1.12 -0.20
C THR A 279 -19.87 0.22 -0.58
N ILE A 280 -18.58 0.21 -0.88
CA ILE A 280 -17.79 1.38 -1.22
C ILE A 280 -17.74 1.55 -2.74
N GLY A 281 -18.03 2.76 -3.22
CA GLY A 281 -17.90 3.10 -4.64
C GLY A 281 -16.65 3.91 -4.93
N LEU A 282 -15.83 3.43 -5.86
CA LEU A 282 -14.63 4.13 -6.33
C LEU A 282 -14.69 4.34 -7.84
N LEU A 283 -14.72 5.59 -8.29
CA LEU A 283 -14.61 5.93 -9.70
C LEU A 283 -13.17 6.31 -10.04
N LEU A 284 -12.57 5.61 -11.00
CA LEU A 284 -11.24 5.89 -11.51
C LEU A 284 -11.33 6.54 -12.90
N CYS A 285 -10.79 7.76 -13.05
CA CYS A 285 -10.84 8.50 -14.31
C CYS A 285 -9.50 9.13 -14.69
N LYS A 286 -9.30 9.42 -15.99
CA LYS A 286 -8.02 10.02 -16.45
C LYS A 286 -7.84 11.44 -15.94
N ASP A 287 -8.94 12.17 -15.85
CA ASP A 287 -8.99 13.50 -15.27
C ASP A 287 -10.39 13.81 -14.73
N ALA A 288 -10.47 14.76 -13.81
CA ALA A 288 -11.72 15.25 -13.25
C ALA A 288 -11.59 16.74 -12.94
N ASP A 289 -12.62 17.51 -13.31
CA ASP A 289 -12.74 18.88 -12.83
C ASP A 289 -13.13 18.85 -11.35
N SER A 290 -12.35 19.54 -10.51
CA SER A 290 -12.54 19.50 -9.06
C SER A 290 -13.90 20.05 -8.62
N PHE A 291 -14.41 21.09 -9.30
CA PHE A 291 -15.71 21.67 -8.97
C PHE A 291 -16.84 20.73 -9.36
N VAL A 292 -16.78 20.16 -10.57
CA VAL A 292 -17.78 19.19 -11.05
C VAL A 292 -17.80 17.96 -10.15
N ALA A 293 -16.64 17.35 -9.87
CA ALA A 293 -16.53 16.16 -9.03
C ALA A 293 -17.06 16.40 -7.60
N LYS A 294 -16.64 17.49 -6.95
CA LYS A 294 -17.13 17.85 -5.61
C LYS A 294 -18.64 18.12 -5.60
N THR A 295 -19.15 18.78 -6.63
CA THR A 295 -20.59 19.08 -6.74
C THR A 295 -21.41 17.80 -6.93
N SER A 296 -20.91 16.85 -7.73
CA SER A 296 -21.57 15.56 -7.95
C SER A 296 -21.63 14.70 -6.68
N LEU A 297 -20.60 14.75 -5.83
CA LEU A 297 -20.56 14.01 -4.56
C LEU A 297 -21.31 14.71 -3.41
N LYS A 298 -21.61 16.01 -3.55
CA LYS A 298 -22.19 16.81 -2.48
C LYS A 298 -23.56 16.27 -2.06
N LYS A 299 -23.78 16.11 -0.76
CA LYS A 299 -25.01 15.55 -0.15
C LYS A 299 -25.31 14.08 -0.49
N ASN A 300 -24.40 13.35 -1.11
CA ASN A 300 -24.56 11.92 -1.29
C ASN A 300 -24.35 11.20 0.06
N LYS A 301 -25.20 10.19 0.35
CA LYS A 301 -25.16 9.41 1.59
C LYS A 301 -24.40 8.08 1.46
N LEU A 302 -23.94 7.74 0.27
CA LEU A 302 -23.16 6.53 0.01
C LEU A 302 -21.66 6.81 0.15
N PRO A 303 -20.85 5.82 0.53
CA PRO A 303 -19.40 5.94 0.62
C PRO A 303 -18.78 5.92 -0.79
N LEU A 304 -18.83 7.08 -1.47
CA LEU A 304 -18.36 7.26 -2.84
C LEU A 304 -17.11 8.16 -2.90
N GLY A 305 -16.15 7.79 -3.75
CA GLY A 305 -15.00 8.63 -4.08
C GLY A 305 -14.68 8.65 -5.56
N ILE A 306 -14.16 9.78 -6.03
CA ILE A 306 -13.68 9.96 -7.39
C ILE A 306 -12.18 10.18 -7.31
N SER A 307 -11.42 9.32 -7.97
CA SER A 307 -9.98 9.38 -8.01
C SER A 307 -9.49 9.46 -9.44
N LYS A 308 -8.42 10.21 -9.62
CA LYS A 308 -7.72 10.26 -10.90
C LYS A 308 -6.79 9.07 -11.01
N TYR A 309 -6.43 8.69 -12.22
CA TYR A 309 -5.26 7.87 -12.44
C TYR A 309 -4.24 8.54 -13.37
N LYS A 310 -2.97 8.24 -13.14
CA LYS A 310 -1.84 8.70 -13.93
C LYS A 310 -0.90 7.54 -14.23
N PHE A 311 -0.28 7.59 -15.40
CA PHE A 311 0.86 6.72 -15.68
C PHE A 311 2.10 7.26 -14.97
N ILE A 312 3.04 6.38 -14.65
CA ILE A 312 4.25 6.75 -13.92
C ILE A 312 5.03 7.87 -14.63
N GLU A 313 4.99 7.92 -15.96
CA GLU A 313 5.65 8.95 -16.77
C GLU A 313 4.98 10.32 -16.66
N GLU A 314 3.68 10.36 -16.35
CA GLU A 314 2.89 11.58 -16.19
C GLU A 314 2.95 12.13 -14.75
N LEU A 315 3.46 11.32 -13.82
CA LEU A 315 3.47 11.63 -12.40
C LEU A 315 4.32 12.87 -12.04
N PRO A 316 5.54 13.06 -12.58
CA PRO A 316 6.36 14.22 -12.22
C PRO A 316 5.68 15.55 -12.53
N GLU A 317 5.14 15.70 -13.75
CA GLU A 317 4.45 16.93 -14.19
C GLU A 317 3.18 17.18 -13.37
N TYR A 318 2.41 16.12 -13.08
CA TYR A 318 1.20 16.21 -12.27
C TYR A 318 1.48 16.74 -10.85
N LEU A 319 2.50 16.16 -10.19
CA LEU A 319 2.89 16.54 -8.83
C LEU A 319 3.42 17.97 -8.79
N GLU A 320 4.24 18.38 -9.76
CA GLU A 320 4.75 19.75 -9.82
C GLU A 320 3.61 20.77 -9.88
N ARG A 321 2.60 20.52 -10.73
CA ARG A 321 1.41 21.39 -10.83
C ARG A 321 0.62 21.42 -9.52
N LYS A 322 0.31 20.26 -8.94
CA LYS A 322 -0.51 20.17 -7.72
C LYS A 322 0.16 20.76 -6.49
N LEU A 323 1.45 20.52 -6.31
CA LEU A 323 2.21 21.05 -5.18
C LEU A 323 2.36 22.59 -5.28
N LYS A 324 2.39 23.15 -6.49
CA LYS A 324 2.31 24.62 -6.70
C LYS A 324 0.95 25.18 -6.30
N GLU A 325 -0.15 24.53 -6.69
CA GLU A 325 -1.53 24.93 -6.31
C GLU A 325 -1.77 24.94 -4.80
N ILE A 326 -1.03 24.13 -4.02
CA ILE A 326 -1.15 24.08 -2.56
C ILE A 326 -0.32 25.18 -1.87
N LYS A 327 0.79 25.58 -2.49
CA LYS A 327 1.74 26.55 -1.92
C LYS A 327 1.44 28.01 -2.29
N GLY A 328 0.67 28.25 -3.34
CA GLY A 328 0.17 29.57 -3.74
C GLY A 328 -1.26 29.76 -3.27
#